data_AF-A0A2P1UJM8-F1
#
_entry.id   AF-A0A2P1UJM8-F1
#
_cell.length_a   1.000
_cell.length_b   1.000
_cell.length_c   1.000
_cell.angle_alpha   90.00
_cell.angle_beta   90.00
_cell.angle_gamma   90.00
#
_symmetry.space_group_name_H-M   'P 1'
#
loop_
_entity.id
_entity.type
_entity.pdbx_description
1 polymer ?
#
loop_
_entity_poly.entity_id
_entity_poly.type
_entity_poly.pdbx_seq_one_letter_code
_entity_poly.pdbx_strand_id
1 'polypeptide(L)' 'MLKVVRPPQYFQDVREEARQEGRQEGRLNKALEAVPRLLALGLSVEQVASALELEVKQVRAIQKGT' A
#
# COMPACT_ATOMS: atom_id res chain seq x y z
N MET A 1 -4.13 35.67 22.68
CA MET A 1 -4.24 34.58 21.68
C MET A 1 -2.89 34.42 21.00
N LEU A 2 -2.13 33.38 21.35
CA LEU A 2 -0.84 33.09 20.73
C LEU A 2 -1.11 32.50 19.34
N LYS A 3 -0.84 33.25 18.26
CA LYS A 3 -0.84 32.70 16.90
C LYS A 3 0.39 31.81 16.78
N VAL A 4 0.18 30.50 16.82
CA VAL A 4 1.22 29.52 16.48
C VAL A 4 1.48 29.63 14.97
N VAL A 5 2.44 30.47 14.60
CA VAL A 5 2.97 30.51 13.23
C VAL A 5 3.94 29.36 13.12
N ARG A 6 3.53 28.27 12.46
CA ARG A 6 4.40 27.12 12.20
C ARG A 6 5.49 27.52 11.19
N PRO A 7 6.77 27.24 11.46
CA PRO A 7 7.87 27.63 10.57
C PRO A 7 7.78 26.89 9.21
N PRO A 8 8.29 27.50 8.11
CA PRO A 8 8.18 26.96 6.75
C PRO A 8 8.84 25.59 6.56
N GLN A 9 9.83 25.25 7.39
CA GLN A 9 10.45 23.92 7.41
C GLN A 9 9.42 22.81 7.69
N TYR A 10 8.48 23.07 8.62
CA TYR A 10 7.41 22.14 8.99
C TYR A 10 6.48 21.80 7.82
N PHE A 11 6.28 22.73 6.88
CA PHE A 11 5.46 22.46 5.69
C PHE A 11 6.19 21.64 4.62
N GLN A 12 7.51 21.73 4.56
CA GLN A 12 8.32 20.90 3.67
C GLN A 12 8.35 19.46 4.16
N ASP A 13 8.63 19.26 5.46
CA ASP A 13 8.64 17.93 6.10
C ASP A 13 7.28 17.23 5.95
N VAL A 14 6.17 17.91 6.27
CA VAL A 14 4.81 17.33 6.15
C VAL A 14 4.46 16.96 4.70
N ARG A 15 4.93 17.71 3.70
CA ARG A 15 4.68 17.37 2.29
C ARG A 15 5.53 16.20 1.81
N GLU A 16 6.73 16.04 2.33
CA GLU A 16 7.59 14.91 2.00
C GLU A 16 7.10 13.63 2.67
N GLU A 17 6.69 13.68 3.93
CA GLU A 17 6.04 12.58 4.64
C GLU A 17 4.75 12.15 3.93
N ALA A 18 3.83 13.09 3.64
CA ALA A 18 2.58 12.77 2.96
C ALA A 18 2.79 12.17 1.54
N ARG A 19 3.84 12.59 0.82
CA ARG A 19 4.19 11.98 -0.47
C ARG A 19 4.78 10.58 -0.32
N GLN A 20 5.53 10.33 0.75
CA GLN A 20 6.10 9.00 1.01
C GLN A 20 5.00 8.03 1.43
N GLU A 21 4.14 8.44 2.36
CA GLU A 21 2.97 7.68 2.81
C GLU A 21 2.04 7.37 1.62
N GLY A 22 1.64 8.38 0.83
CA GLY A 22 0.78 8.15 -0.33
C GLY A 22 1.39 7.26 -1.42
N ARG A 23 2.73 7.27 -1.59
CA ARG A 23 3.41 6.33 -2.51
C ARG A 23 3.46 4.92 -1.95
N GLN A 24 3.55 4.75 -0.64
CA GLN A 24 3.57 3.44 0.00
C GLN A 24 2.17 2.83 0.03
N GLU A 25 1.16 3.59 0.44
CA GLU A 25 -0.26 3.21 0.39
C GLU A 25 -0.70 2.90 -1.04
N GLY A 26 -0.33 3.74 -2.02
CA GLY A 26 -0.64 3.51 -3.42
C GLY A 26 0.00 2.24 -3.99
N ARG A 27 1.21 1.88 -3.54
CA ARG A 27 1.86 0.61 -3.91
C ARG A 27 1.14 -0.58 -3.29
N LEU A 28 0.82 -0.51 -2.00
CA LEU A 28 0.11 -1.57 -1.29
C LEU A 28 -1.28 -1.81 -1.90
N ASN A 29 -2.06 -0.74 -2.14
CA ASN A 29 -3.39 -0.84 -2.74
C ASN A 29 -3.34 -1.47 -4.14
N LYS A 30 -2.40 -1.06 -4.99
CA LYS A 30 -2.22 -1.67 -6.32
C LYS A 30 -1.82 -3.15 -6.24
N ALA A 31 -0.99 -3.52 -5.27
CA ALA A 31 -0.63 -4.90 -5.03
C ALA A 31 -1.88 -5.72 -4.65
N LEU A 32 -2.67 -5.25 -3.67
CA LEU A 32 -3.89 -5.94 -3.22
C LEU A 32 -4.93 -6.07 -4.37
N GLU A 33 -5.11 -5.05 -5.20
CA GLU A 33 -6.01 -5.09 -6.36
C GLU A 33 -5.53 -6.05 -7.47
N ALA A 34 -4.23 -6.32 -7.55
CA ALA A 34 -3.66 -7.25 -8.53
C ALA A 34 -3.86 -8.72 -8.13
N VAL A 35 -4.03 -9.01 -6.83
CA VAL A 35 -4.16 -10.38 -6.29
C VAL A 35 -5.26 -11.18 -7.00
N PRO A 36 -6.53 -10.74 -7.10
CA PRO A 36 -7.58 -11.54 -7.73
C PRO A 36 -7.30 -11.83 -9.21
N ARG A 37 -6.69 -10.86 -9.92
CA ARG A 37 -6.36 -11.00 -11.34
C ARG A 37 -5.27 -12.05 -11.57
N LEU A 38 -4.22 -12.03 -10.76
CA LEU A 38 -3.13 -13.01 -10.86
C LEU A 38 -3.59 -14.42 -10.49
N LEU A 39 -4.45 -14.55 -9.47
CA LEU A 39 -5.07 -15.83 -9.12
C LEU A 39 -5.96 -16.35 -10.27
N ALA A 40 -6.73 -15.47 -10.92
CA ALA A 40 -7.57 -15.83 -12.07
C ALA A 40 -6.75 -16.26 -13.30
N LEU A 41 -5.50 -15.80 -13.41
CA LEU A 41 -4.54 -16.25 -14.43
C LEU A 41 -3.87 -17.60 -14.09
N GLY A 42 -4.24 -18.22 -12.96
CA GLY A 42 -3.77 -19.54 -12.56
C GLY A 42 -2.48 -19.55 -11.74
N LEU A 43 -1.99 -18.39 -11.27
CA LEU A 43 -0.86 -18.35 -10.35
C LEU A 43 -1.27 -18.88 -8.98
N SER A 44 -0.34 -19.56 -8.30
CA SER A 44 -0.57 -20.01 -6.92
C SER A 44 -0.55 -18.83 -5.94
N VAL A 45 -1.19 -19.01 -4.78
CA VAL A 45 -1.19 -18.05 -3.69
C VAL A 45 0.23 -17.64 -3.29
N GLU A 46 1.14 -18.61 -3.24
CA GLU A 46 2.55 -18.40 -2.87
C GLU A 46 3.30 -17.60 -3.94
N GLN A 47 3.03 -17.87 -5.23
CA GLN A 47 3.61 -17.10 -6.34
C GLN A 47 3.14 -15.66 -6.34
N VAL A 48 1.83 -15.44 -6.10
CA VAL A 48 1.25 -14.09 -6.00
C VAL A 48 1.81 -13.32 -4.81
N ALA A 49 1.91 -13.97 -3.65
CA ALA A 49 2.51 -13.39 -2.44
C ALA A 49 3.95 -12.95 -2.69
N SER A 50 4.76 -13.81 -3.31
CA SER A 50 6.14 -13.48 -3.65
C SER A 50 6.25 -12.36 -4.69
N ALA A 51 5.41 -12.36 -5.72
CA ALA A 51 5.48 -11.38 -6.81
C ALA A 51 5.04 -9.98 -6.40
N LEU A 52 4.16 -9.89 -5.40
CA LEU A 52 3.59 -8.63 -4.91
C LEU A 52 4.17 -8.19 -3.56
N GLU A 53 5.17 -8.92 -3.04
CA GLU A 53 5.76 -8.68 -1.72
C GLU A 53 4.70 -8.65 -0.59
N LEU A 54 3.68 -9.50 -0.71
CA LEU A 54 2.60 -9.63 0.27
C LEU A 54 2.80 -10.88 1.13
N GLU A 55 2.19 -10.89 2.32
CA GLU A 55 2.12 -12.12 3.09
C GLU A 55 1.14 -13.11 2.44
N VAL A 56 1.50 -14.39 2.47
CA VAL A 56 0.62 -15.49 2.01
C VAL A 56 -0.74 -15.42 2.70
N LYS A 57 -0.79 -15.03 3.99
CA LYS A 57 -2.04 -14.86 4.74
C LYS A 57 -2.95 -13.77 4.13
N GLN A 58 -2.38 -12.66 3.68
CA GLN A 58 -3.12 -11.57 3.05
C GLN A 58 -3.72 -12.02 1.71
N VAL A 59 -2.93 -12.70 0.89
CA VAL A 59 -3.39 -13.26 -0.39
C VAL A 59 -4.51 -14.28 -0.19
N ARG A 60 -4.38 -15.17 0.82
CA ARG A 60 -5.44 -16.13 1.19
C ARG A 60 -6.72 -15.45 1.69
N ALA A 61 -6.60 -14.35 2.42
CA ALA A 61 -7.76 -13.60 2.91
C ALA A 61 -8.55 -12.99 1.74
N ILE A 62 -7.87 -12.41 0.76
CA ILE A 62 -8.49 -11.86 -0.45
C ILE A 62 -9.16 -12.97 -1.28
N GLN A 63 -8.47 -14.10 -1.46
CA GLN A 63 -9.00 -15.25 -2.20
C GLN A 63 -10.31 -15.78 -1.59
N LYS A 64 -10.42 -15.83 -0.26
CA LYS A 64 -11.61 -16.33 0.45
C LYS A 64 -12.75 -15.30 0.53
N GLY A 65 -12.45 -14.03 0.33
CA GLY A 65 -13.41 -12.92 0.38
C GLY A 65 -13.98 -12.54 -1.00
N THR A 66 -13.57 -13.22 -2.07
CA THR A 66 -14.15 -13.15 -3.42
C THR A 66 -15.09 -14.33 -3.62
#